data_AF-A0A6P8MKT3-F1
#
_entry.id   AF-A0A6P8MKT3-F1
#
_cell.length_a   1.000
_cell.length_b   1.000
_cell.length_c   1.000
_cell.angle_alpha   90.00
_cell.angle_beta   90.00
_cell.angle_gamma   90.00
#
_symmetry.space_group_name_H-M   'P 1'
#
loop_
_entity.id
_entity.type
_entity.pdbx_description
1 polymer ?
#
loop_
_entity_poly.entity_id
_entity_poly.type
_entity_poly.pdbx_seq_one_letter_code
_entity_poly.pdbx_strand_id
1 'polypeptide(L)'
;METQEDCTIRRGQPIRRYQNDYKPDGHTSTSMIVNQSQYLNVGRSTVRIAVYLMTGIFLSMDVEHSSTAHQILAMIQSEGELGLTRTPLFTSQTVFALWLCSSRLEVQLHPNHKPLELAAKWNRLVKKYSSQREETDEEPLLCLRRNVFLSRSDEEQIKEAKVLELLYAEARNNVLQGRYPCEGQARYASLGALQARIELGPYNPQSHTLAFFRRHRGRFLPHHYTSPSLLLGLGVGLGLVGGKGAPEARLLEQYKRIPNHTGTNTNSRKLVKKYLEFCWSLPCYGAAFFQGQIERPVRGLASWITNRDMHVLIAINSSGVYIVDDIQCSLLLGLRYSELSWEMAKPSDESNLNCLPCLFLQFPVRENGTRVYKILQVFSRQLNLFYY
;
A
#
# COMPACT_ATOMS: atom_id res chain seq x y z
N MET A 1 -0.93 31.65 -6.43
CA MET A 1 -1.21 30.77 -7.58
C MET A 1 0.07 30.04 -7.87
N GLU A 2 0.29 28.92 -7.18
CA GLU A 2 1.37 27.98 -7.45
C GLU A 2 0.68 26.62 -7.56
N THR A 3 0.70 26.06 -8.77
CA THR A 3 0.16 24.74 -9.07
C THR A 3 1.12 23.69 -8.53
N GLN A 4 0.88 23.26 -7.30
CA GLN A 4 1.48 22.05 -6.75
C GLN A 4 0.87 20.85 -7.48
N GLU A 5 1.63 20.24 -8.40
CA GLU A 5 1.22 18.99 -9.05
C GLU A 5 1.13 17.88 -7.99
N ASP A 6 -0.09 17.43 -7.72
CA ASP A 6 -0.41 16.30 -6.84
C ASP A 6 0.16 15.01 -7.44
N CYS A 7 1.31 14.54 -6.93
CA CYS A 7 1.80 13.17 -7.15
C CYS A 7 0.91 12.15 -6.41
N THR A 8 -0.29 11.93 -6.95
CA THR A 8 -1.13 10.79 -6.53
C THR A 8 -0.79 9.59 -7.40
N ILE A 9 -0.15 8.58 -6.82
CA ILE A 9 0.05 7.27 -7.45
C ILE A 9 -1.34 6.62 -7.63
N ARG A 10 -1.93 6.78 -8.82
CA ARG A 10 -3.14 6.08 -9.23
C ARG A 10 -2.76 4.71 -9.79
N ARG A 11 -3.37 3.65 -9.26
CA ARG A 11 -3.20 2.29 -9.77
C ARG A 11 -3.71 2.21 -11.21
N GLY A 12 -2.87 1.69 -12.12
CA GLY A 12 -3.18 1.56 -13.55
C GLY A 12 -2.70 2.72 -14.43
N GLN A 13 -2.09 3.78 -13.89
CA GLN A 13 -1.25 4.67 -14.70
C GLN A 13 0.20 4.17 -14.66
N PRO A 14 0.93 4.20 -15.80
CA PRO A 14 2.38 4.07 -15.74
C PRO A 14 2.89 5.15 -14.78
N ILE A 15 3.82 4.77 -13.90
CA ILE A 15 4.61 5.72 -13.12
C ILE A 15 5.05 6.79 -14.12
N ARG A 16 4.65 8.06 -13.90
CA ARG A 16 5.04 9.16 -14.80
C ARG A 16 6.56 9.11 -14.90
N ARG A 17 7.08 8.59 -16.01
CA ARG A 17 8.45 8.82 -16.43
C ARG A 17 8.53 10.33 -16.66
N TYR A 18 9.40 11.02 -15.96
CA TYR A 18 9.80 12.35 -16.41
C TYR A 18 10.43 12.16 -17.80
N GLN A 19 9.76 12.67 -18.83
CA GLN A 19 10.37 12.77 -20.16
C GLN A 19 11.52 13.77 -20.06
N ASN A 20 12.75 13.28 -20.19
CA ASN A 20 13.88 14.14 -20.51
C ASN A 20 13.73 14.59 -21.97
N ASP A 21 12.88 15.58 -22.22
CA ASP A 21 12.81 16.28 -23.50
C ASP A 21 13.92 17.35 -23.54
N TYR A 22 15.17 16.91 -23.73
CA TYR A 22 16.21 17.82 -24.20
C TYR A 22 16.06 17.98 -25.72
N LYS A 23 15.41 19.06 -26.16
CA LYS A 23 15.34 19.44 -27.57
C LYS A 23 16.70 20.03 -28.01
N PRO A 24 17.34 19.52 -29.07
CA PRO A 24 18.55 20.12 -29.61
C PRO A 24 18.17 21.12 -30.70
N ASP A 25 18.24 22.41 -30.40
CA ASP A 25 18.24 23.44 -31.44
C ASP A 25 19.69 23.68 -31.90
N GLY A 26 19.92 23.45 -33.20
CA GLY A 26 21.23 23.55 -33.84
C GLY A 26 21.60 24.97 -34.27
N HIS A 27 22.90 25.28 -34.26
CA HIS A 27 23.70 25.51 -35.47
C HIS A 27 25.15 25.95 -35.10
N THR A 28 26.12 25.11 -35.50
CA THR A 28 27.45 25.39 -36.13
C THR A 28 28.27 26.60 -35.65
N SER A 29 29.53 26.48 -35.20
CA SER A 29 30.67 25.88 -35.91
C SER A 29 31.91 25.65 -35.03
N THR A 30 32.75 24.74 -35.52
CA THR A 30 34.21 24.60 -35.36
C THR A 30 34.69 23.47 -34.44
N SER A 31 35.26 22.48 -35.13
CA SER A 31 35.91 21.27 -34.67
C SER A 31 36.94 21.49 -33.57
N MET A 32 36.76 20.79 -32.45
CA MET A 32 37.88 20.27 -31.67
C MET A 32 37.65 18.78 -31.46
N ILE A 33 38.69 18.02 -31.81
CA ILE A 33 38.82 16.57 -31.64
C ILE A 33 38.46 16.23 -30.19
N VAL A 34 37.28 15.66 -29.97
CA VAL A 34 36.92 15.08 -28.68
C VAL A 34 37.55 13.71 -28.64
N ASN A 35 38.62 13.61 -27.87
CA ASN A 35 39.19 12.35 -27.43
C ASN A 35 38.06 11.45 -26.92
N GLN A 36 37.92 10.29 -27.55
CA GLN A 36 37.11 9.19 -27.03
C GLN A 36 37.75 8.71 -25.73
N SER A 37 37.42 9.37 -24.61
CA SER A 37 37.67 8.79 -23.29
C SER A 37 36.62 7.70 -23.08
N GLN A 38 36.99 6.47 -23.47
CA GLN A 38 36.48 5.26 -22.84
C GLN A 38 36.74 5.40 -21.33
N TYR A 39 35.76 5.89 -20.57
CA TYR A 39 35.80 5.82 -19.12
C TYR A 39 35.59 4.36 -18.72
N LEU A 40 36.70 3.64 -18.62
CA LEU A 40 36.84 2.51 -17.72
C LEU A 40 36.41 3.00 -16.33
N ASN A 41 35.19 2.66 -15.92
CA ASN A 41 34.63 2.97 -14.62
C ASN A 41 35.24 2.04 -13.57
N VAL A 42 36.55 2.21 -13.31
CA VAL A 42 37.29 1.52 -12.27
C VAL A 42 37.55 2.56 -11.19
N GLY A 43 36.68 2.67 -10.18
CA GLY A 43 36.99 3.52 -9.02
C GLY A 43 35.86 4.06 -8.14
N ARG A 44 34.57 3.94 -8.49
CA ARG A 44 33.49 4.28 -7.54
C ARG A 44 32.77 3.02 -7.09
N SER A 45 33.04 2.61 -5.85
CA SER A 45 32.27 1.56 -5.15
C SER A 45 30.89 2.04 -4.70
N THR A 46 30.66 3.36 -4.75
CA THR A 46 29.43 4.00 -4.29
C THR A 46 28.52 4.44 -5.43
N VAL A 47 27.22 4.33 -5.19
CA VAL A 47 26.14 4.74 -6.09
C VAL A 47 25.14 5.59 -5.31
N ARG A 48 24.61 6.61 -5.97
CA ARG A 48 23.57 7.46 -5.42
C ARG A 48 22.21 6.80 -5.62
N ILE A 49 21.49 6.58 -4.53
CA ILE A 49 20.15 5.97 -4.53
C ILE A 49 19.08 6.93 -4.02
N ALA A 50 17.82 6.62 -4.32
CA ALA A 50 16.65 7.27 -3.75
C ALA A 50 15.84 6.26 -2.91
N VAL A 51 15.54 6.60 -1.65
CA VAL A 51 14.67 5.83 -0.78
C VAL A 51 13.34 6.57 -0.60
N TYR A 52 12.27 6.02 -1.15
CA TYR A 52 10.95 6.64 -1.18
C TYR A 52 10.21 6.46 0.16
N LEU A 53 9.53 7.52 0.59
CA LEU A 53 8.68 7.54 1.77
C LEU A 53 7.20 7.62 1.35
N MET A 54 6.31 7.06 2.15
CA MET A 54 4.85 7.12 1.89
C MET A 54 4.24 8.52 2.07
N THR A 55 5.03 9.48 2.54
CA THR A 55 4.70 10.90 2.58
C THR A 55 4.72 11.55 1.19
N GLY A 56 5.32 10.90 0.18
CA GLY A 56 5.44 11.40 -1.19
C GLY A 56 6.79 12.06 -1.52
N ILE A 57 7.73 12.04 -0.57
CA ILE A 57 9.12 12.50 -0.77
C ILE A 57 10.07 11.31 -0.78
N PHE A 58 11.34 11.55 -1.13
CA PHE A 58 12.39 10.54 -1.09
C PHE A 58 13.66 11.11 -0.45
N LEU A 59 14.48 10.22 0.09
CA LEU A 59 15.80 10.51 0.61
C LEU A 59 16.84 10.17 -0.44
N SER A 60 17.79 11.07 -0.70
CA SER A 60 18.90 10.80 -1.59
C SER A 60 20.16 10.53 -0.79
N MET A 61 20.84 9.41 -1.04
CA MET A 61 22.05 9.02 -0.31
C MET A 61 23.02 8.25 -1.19
N ASP A 62 24.31 8.38 -0.89
CA ASP A 62 25.37 7.60 -1.52
C ASP A 62 25.65 6.35 -0.71
N VAL A 63 25.56 5.19 -1.34
CA VAL A 63 25.73 3.88 -0.69
C VAL A 63 26.69 3.02 -1.49
N GLU A 64 27.35 2.06 -0.86
CA GLU A 64 28.15 1.10 -1.61
C GLU A 64 27.25 0.15 -2.42
N HIS A 65 27.72 -0.31 -3.58
CA HIS A 65 27.00 -1.30 -4.37
C HIS A 65 26.69 -2.59 -3.60
N SER A 66 27.56 -2.95 -2.64
CA SER A 66 27.44 -4.11 -1.76
C SER A 66 26.63 -3.86 -0.50
N SER A 67 26.13 -2.64 -0.26
CA SER A 67 25.43 -2.30 0.98
C SER A 67 24.18 -3.16 1.18
N THR A 68 24.04 -3.69 2.39
CA THR A 68 22.88 -4.48 2.80
C THR A 68 21.71 -3.58 3.18
N ALA A 69 20.50 -4.15 3.22
CA ALA A 69 19.30 -3.46 3.67
C ALA A 69 19.45 -2.95 5.11
N HIS A 70 20.13 -3.71 5.98
CA HIS A 70 20.46 -3.27 7.33
C HIS A 70 21.34 -2.02 7.36
N GLN A 71 22.42 -2.01 6.57
CA GLN A 71 23.34 -0.88 6.50
C GLN A 71 22.64 0.38 5.97
N ILE A 72 21.83 0.24 4.92
CA ILE A 72 21.05 1.36 4.36
C ILE A 72 20.02 1.87 5.37
N LEU A 73 19.32 0.97 6.06
CA LEU A 73 18.38 1.36 7.12
C LEU A 73 19.08 2.08 8.28
N ALA A 74 20.26 1.63 8.69
CA ALA A 74 21.05 2.29 9.73
C ALA A 74 21.48 3.71 9.32
N MET A 75 21.89 3.91 8.06
CA MET A 75 22.18 5.24 7.51
C MET A 75 20.95 6.15 7.56
N ILE A 76 19.78 5.65 7.15
CA ILE A 76 18.50 6.38 7.25
C ILE A 76 18.17 6.75 8.70
N GLN A 77 18.43 5.87 9.66
CA GLN A 77 18.16 6.12 11.09
C GLN A 77 19.11 7.15 11.70
N SER A 78 20.34 7.24 11.19
CA SER A 78 21.29 8.28 11.58
C SER A 78 21.01 9.64 10.96
N GLU A 79 20.15 9.71 9.93
CA GLU A 79 19.77 10.96 9.27
C GLU A 79 18.92 11.83 10.21
N GLY A 80 19.45 12.99 10.57
CA GLY A 80 18.85 13.87 11.58
C GLY A 80 17.47 14.41 11.17
N GLU A 81 17.25 14.59 9.86
CA GLU A 81 16.00 15.16 9.31
C GLU A 81 14.76 14.29 9.58
N LEU A 82 14.93 12.97 9.66
CA LEU A 82 13.82 12.05 9.90
C LEU A 82 13.53 11.85 11.39
N GLY A 83 14.46 12.24 12.27
CA GLY A 83 14.31 12.11 13.72
C GLY A 83 14.11 10.66 14.20
N LEU A 84 14.62 9.68 13.44
CA LEU A 84 14.45 8.24 13.72
C LEU A 84 15.47 7.68 14.72
N THR A 85 16.49 8.47 15.07
CA THR A 85 17.60 8.07 15.96
C THR A 85 17.15 7.74 17.39
N ARG A 86 15.95 8.17 17.80
CA ARG A 86 15.37 7.95 19.13
C ARG A 86 14.23 6.93 19.13
N THR A 87 14.24 5.98 18.19
CA THR A 87 13.23 4.91 18.19
C THR A 87 13.44 4.02 19.43
N PRO A 88 12.42 3.75 20.25
CA PRO A 88 12.65 3.12 21.55
C PRO A 88 13.15 1.67 21.49
N LEU A 89 14.06 1.33 22.41
CA LEU A 89 14.66 0.00 22.60
C LEU A 89 13.69 -1.08 23.12
N PHE A 90 12.44 -0.74 23.46
CA PHE A 90 11.44 -1.74 23.87
C PHE A 90 10.88 -2.54 22.70
N THR A 91 11.20 -2.14 21.47
CA THR A 91 10.79 -2.88 20.28
C THR A 91 11.79 -3.99 20.00
N SER A 92 11.34 -5.24 19.95
CA SER A 92 12.20 -6.37 19.51
C SER A 92 12.50 -6.30 18.01
N GLN A 93 11.74 -5.49 17.27
CA GLN A 93 11.81 -5.31 15.83
C GLN A 93 11.90 -3.82 15.50
N THR A 94 12.63 -3.47 14.44
CA THR A 94 12.63 -2.09 13.94
C THR A 94 11.22 -1.69 13.50
N VAL A 95 10.82 -0.44 13.74
CA VAL A 95 9.51 0.07 13.31
C VAL A 95 9.36 0.05 11.79
N PHE A 96 10.45 0.36 11.08
CA PHE A 96 10.51 0.38 9.63
C PHE A 96 11.48 -0.67 9.08
N ALA A 97 11.25 -1.05 7.83
CA ALA A 97 12.10 -1.91 7.03
C ALA A 97 12.21 -1.33 5.60
N LEU A 98 13.19 -1.81 4.84
CA LEU A 98 13.31 -1.50 3.43
C LEU A 98 12.51 -2.48 2.58
N TRP A 99 11.86 -1.97 1.56
CA TRP A 99 11.02 -2.73 0.64
C TRP A 99 11.40 -2.42 -0.81
N LEU A 100 11.35 -3.42 -1.68
CA LEU A 100 11.30 -3.20 -3.12
C LEU A 100 9.85 -3.28 -3.57
N CYS A 101 9.36 -2.21 -4.18
CA CYS A 101 7.96 -2.04 -4.53
C CYS A 101 7.81 -1.70 -6.01
N SER A 102 6.83 -2.34 -6.64
CA SER A 102 6.41 -2.09 -8.01
C SER A 102 4.89 -2.27 -8.09
N SER A 103 4.29 -2.05 -9.27
CA SER A 103 2.85 -2.23 -9.45
C SER A 103 2.39 -3.69 -9.32
N ARG A 104 3.30 -4.65 -9.56
CA ARG A 104 2.99 -6.10 -9.60
C ARG A 104 3.53 -6.89 -8.41
N LEU A 105 4.53 -6.35 -7.72
CA LEU A 105 5.25 -7.06 -6.66
C LEU A 105 5.75 -6.08 -5.59
N GLU A 106 5.56 -6.45 -4.33
CA GLU A 106 6.05 -5.73 -3.15
C GLU A 106 6.73 -6.74 -2.23
N VAL A 107 7.98 -6.48 -1.84
CA VAL A 107 8.79 -7.42 -1.04
C VAL A 107 9.52 -6.66 0.05
N GLN A 108 9.29 -7.04 1.31
CA GLN A 108 10.13 -6.61 2.42
C GLN A 108 11.51 -7.26 2.31
N LEU A 109 12.57 -6.47 2.44
CA LEU A 109 13.93 -6.98 2.38
C LEU A 109 14.37 -7.52 3.73
N HIS A 110 14.90 -8.73 3.74
CA HIS A 110 15.67 -9.25 4.87
C HIS A 110 16.90 -8.35 5.13
N PRO A 111 17.32 -8.13 6.40
CA PRO A 111 18.46 -7.26 6.74
C PRO A 111 19.74 -7.52 5.95
N ASN A 112 20.01 -8.78 5.59
CA ASN A 112 21.22 -9.19 4.85
C ASN A 112 21.07 -9.10 3.33
N HIS A 113 19.88 -8.84 2.80
CA HIS A 113 19.70 -8.64 1.36
C HIS A 113 20.40 -7.37 0.89
N LYS A 114 20.91 -7.40 -0.34
CA LYS A 114 21.49 -6.23 -1.00
C LYS A 114 20.49 -5.64 -1.99
N PRO A 115 19.90 -4.46 -1.71
CA PRO A 115 18.79 -3.95 -2.50
C PRO A 115 19.12 -3.76 -3.98
N LEU A 116 20.34 -3.29 -4.29
CA LEU A 116 20.79 -3.04 -5.67
C LEU A 116 20.93 -4.34 -6.49
N GLU A 117 21.46 -5.40 -5.88
CA GLU A 117 21.57 -6.70 -6.53
C GLU A 117 20.20 -7.35 -6.79
N LEU A 118 19.23 -7.11 -5.90
CA LEU A 118 17.85 -7.58 -6.09
C LEU A 118 17.10 -6.75 -7.13
N ALA A 119 17.29 -5.43 -7.14
CA ALA A 119 16.73 -4.53 -8.14
C ALA A 119 17.21 -4.88 -9.55
N ALA A 120 18.49 -5.20 -9.73
CA ALA A 120 19.04 -5.67 -11.02
C ALA A 120 18.41 -6.99 -11.50
N LYS A 121 17.81 -7.78 -10.60
CA LYS A 121 17.12 -9.05 -10.91
C LYS A 121 15.60 -8.89 -10.94
N TRP A 122 15.06 -7.67 -10.85
CA TRP A 122 13.64 -7.43 -10.60
C TRP A 122 12.74 -7.99 -11.70
N ASN A 123 13.06 -7.77 -12.98
CA ASN A 123 12.30 -8.32 -14.09
C ASN A 123 12.13 -9.85 -14.00
N ARG A 124 13.19 -10.56 -13.58
CA ARG A 124 13.15 -12.02 -13.36
C ARG A 124 12.24 -12.38 -12.18
N LEU A 125 12.27 -11.59 -11.11
CA LEU A 125 11.40 -11.79 -9.94
C LEU A 125 9.93 -11.54 -10.29
N VAL A 126 9.62 -10.44 -10.98
CA VAL A 126 8.26 -10.13 -11.44
C VAL A 126 7.74 -11.22 -12.37
N LYS A 127 8.54 -11.69 -13.34
CA LYS A 127 8.15 -12.81 -14.23
C LYS A 127 7.86 -14.11 -13.48
N LYS A 128 8.59 -14.35 -12.37
CA LYS A 128 8.39 -15.53 -11.52
C LYS A 128 7.13 -15.40 -10.64
N TYR A 129 6.90 -14.22 -10.05
CA TYR A 129 5.92 -14.02 -8.98
C TYR A 129 4.67 -13.24 -9.39
N SER A 130 4.57 -12.71 -10.61
CA SER A 130 3.38 -12.02 -11.12
C SER A 130 2.54 -12.91 -12.04
N SER A 131 1.22 -12.70 -12.00
CA SER A 131 0.24 -13.41 -12.85
C SER A 131 0.08 -12.78 -14.24
N GLN A 132 0.52 -11.52 -14.43
CA GLN A 132 0.39 -10.83 -15.71
C GLN A 132 1.54 -11.20 -16.66
N ARG A 133 1.19 -11.52 -17.91
CA ARG A 133 2.13 -12.02 -18.94
C ARG A 133 2.79 -10.93 -19.78
N GLU A 134 2.33 -9.69 -19.69
CA GLU A 134 2.91 -8.60 -20.46
C GLU A 134 4.32 -8.29 -19.94
N GLU A 135 5.32 -8.50 -20.80
CA GLU A 135 6.69 -8.08 -20.54
C GLU A 135 6.73 -6.56 -20.59
N THR A 136 6.69 -5.96 -19.41
CA THR A 136 6.99 -4.56 -19.22
C THR A 136 8.24 -4.50 -18.37
N ASP A 137 9.24 -3.75 -18.86
CA ASP A 137 10.42 -3.39 -18.09
C ASP A 137 9.98 -2.54 -16.90
N GLU A 138 9.82 -3.21 -15.76
CA GLU A 138 9.41 -2.58 -14.52
C GLU A 138 10.63 -2.51 -13.61
N GLU A 139 10.93 -1.31 -13.14
CA GLU A 139 11.97 -1.10 -12.14
C GLU A 139 11.32 -0.96 -10.76
N PRO A 140 11.90 -1.57 -9.71
CA PRO A 140 11.37 -1.40 -8.36
C PRO A 140 11.80 -0.07 -7.77
N LEU A 141 10.92 0.50 -6.96
CA LEU A 141 11.26 1.57 -6.03
C LEU A 141 11.76 0.96 -4.73
N LEU A 142 12.86 1.51 -4.19
CA LEU A 142 13.29 1.22 -2.82
C LEU A 142 12.52 2.13 -1.87
N CYS A 143 11.71 1.54 -0.99
CA CYS A 143 10.82 2.27 -0.09
C CYS A 143 11.16 1.99 1.39
N LEU A 144 11.05 3.02 2.23
CA LEU A 144 10.98 2.86 3.68
C LEU A 144 9.52 2.68 4.08
N ARG A 145 9.18 1.54 4.69
CA ARG A 145 7.81 1.20 5.09
C ARG A 145 7.80 0.53 6.44
N ARG A 146 6.61 0.45 7.06
CA ARG A 146 6.38 -0.29 8.30
C ARG A 146 6.94 -1.71 8.16
N ASN A 147 7.66 -2.15 9.18
CA ASN A 147 8.09 -3.54 9.27
C ASN A 147 6.88 -4.43 9.51
N VAL A 148 6.66 -5.44 8.67
CA VAL A 148 5.52 -6.38 8.78
C VAL A 148 5.52 -7.12 10.13
N PHE A 149 6.70 -7.31 10.74
CA PHE A 149 6.88 -7.99 12.03
C PHE A 149 6.70 -7.08 13.25
N LEU A 150 6.54 -5.76 13.07
CA LEU A 150 6.24 -4.87 14.19
C LEU A 150 4.90 -5.26 14.79
N SER A 151 4.87 -5.59 16.08
CA SER A 151 3.62 -5.93 16.76
C SER A 151 2.77 -4.67 16.98
N ARG A 152 1.45 -4.85 17.00
CA ARG A 152 0.53 -3.75 17.33
C ARG A 152 0.81 -3.18 18.72
N SER A 153 1.05 -4.04 19.71
CA SER A 153 1.31 -3.63 21.09
C SER A 153 2.56 -2.75 21.20
N ASP A 154 3.61 -3.07 20.45
CA ASP A 154 4.84 -2.26 20.40
C ASP A 154 4.58 -0.91 19.72
N GLU A 155 3.83 -0.93 18.62
CA GLU A 155 3.49 0.28 17.88
C GLU A 155 2.64 1.26 18.69
N GLU A 156 1.71 0.77 19.52
CA GLU A 156 0.85 1.58 20.39
C GLU A 156 1.65 2.42 21.42
N GLN A 157 2.84 1.95 21.79
CA GLN A 157 3.74 2.63 22.74
C GLN A 157 4.57 3.76 22.11
N ILE A 158 4.59 3.88 20.77
CA ILE A 158 5.35 4.90 20.06
C ILE A 158 4.76 6.29 20.34
N LYS A 159 5.65 7.25 20.65
CA LYS A 159 5.29 8.65 20.97
C LYS A 159 6.00 9.67 20.08
N GLU A 160 7.02 9.22 19.36
CA GLU A 160 7.87 10.01 18.50
C GLU A 160 7.06 10.55 17.32
N ALA A 161 6.99 11.88 17.19
CA ALA A 161 6.10 12.53 16.23
C ALA A 161 6.36 12.09 14.79
N LYS A 162 7.64 12.05 14.39
CA LYS A 162 8.05 11.71 13.02
C LYS A 162 7.76 10.25 12.68
N VAL A 163 7.95 9.34 13.62
CA VAL A 163 7.60 7.92 13.45
C VAL A 163 6.10 7.77 13.23
N LEU A 164 5.27 8.44 14.05
CA LEU A 164 3.82 8.44 13.89
C LEU A 164 3.37 9.09 12.57
N GLU A 165 4.03 10.15 12.11
CA GLU A 165 3.77 10.78 10.80
C GLU A 165 4.02 9.83 9.64
N LEU A 166 5.14 9.07 9.66
CA LEU A 166 5.47 8.08 8.64
C LEU A 166 4.50 6.90 8.64
N LEU A 167 4.18 6.35 9.81
CA LEU A 167 3.17 5.30 9.97
C LEU A 167 1.79 5.77 9.46
N TYR A 168 1.42 7.00 9.78
CA TYR A 168 0.18 7.61 9.30
C TYR A 168 0.17 7.79 7.78
N ALA A 169 1.28 8.23 7.19
CA ALA A 169 1.37 8.39 5.75
C ALA A 169 1.16 7.05 5.02
N GLU A 170 1.73 5.97 5.54
CA GLU A 170 1.51 4.62 5.01
C GLU A 170 0.08 4.11 5.26
N ALA A 171 -0.45 4.29 6.47
CA ALA A 171 -1.83 3.88 6.80
C ALA A 171 -2.85 4.60 5.91
N ARG A 172 -2.69 5.92 5.74
CA ARG A 172 -3.48 6.75 4.83
C ARG A 172 -3.40 6.25 3.40
N ASN A 173 -2.20 5.95 2.91
CA ASN A 173 -2.02 5.40 1.57
C ASN A 173 -2.81 4.09 1.41
N ASN A 174 -2.67 3.14 2.34
CA ASN A 174 -3.41 1.87 2.29
C ASN A 174 -4.94 2.04 2.37
N VAL A 175 -5.45 3.00 3.15
CA VAL A 175 -6.89 3.33 3.16
C VAL A 175 -7.35 3.86 1.81
N LEU A 176 -6.62 4.84 1.24
CA LEU A 176 -6.99 5.45 -0.05
C LEU A 176 -6.88 4.46 -1.21
N GLN A 177 -5.92 3.53 -1.13
CA GLN A 177 -5.73 2.42 -2.06
C GLN A 177 -6.67 1.23 -1.77
N GLY A 178 -7.65 1.37 -0.87
CA GLY A 178 -8.67 0.34 -0.64
C GLY A 178 -8.16 -0.94 0.05
N ARG A 179 -6.88 -0.97 0.43
CA ARG A 179 -6.21 -2.11 1.06
C ARG A 179 -6.64 -2.37 2.50
N TYR A 180 -7.25 -1.38 3.15
CA TYR A 180 -7.83 -1.50 4.49
C TYR A 180 -9.37 -1.46 4.43
N PRO A 181 -10.03 -2.60 4.09
CA PRO A 181 -11.48 -2.71 4.17
C PRO A 181 -12.02 -2.28 5.53
N CYS A 182 -12.99 -1.36 5.50
CA CYS A 182 -13.75 -0.95 6.67
C CYS A 182 -15.21 -1.40 6.51
N GLU A 183 -15.77 -2.06 7.52
CA GLU A 183 -17.20 -2.33 7.57
C GLU A 183 -17.97 -1.02 7.74
N GLY A 184 -18.75 -0.65 6.71
CA GLY A 184 -19.65 0.49 6.73
C GLY A 184 -19.08 1.79 6.17
N GLN A 185 -19.85 2.44 5.29
CA GLN A 185 -19.45 3.67 4.60
C GLN A 185 -19.13 4.85 5.55
N ALA A 186 -19.73 4.88 6.75
CA ALA A 186 -19.49 5.92 7.73
C ALA A 186 -18.05 5.92 8.26
N ARG A 187 -17.42 4.74 8.34
CA ARG A 187 -16.05 4.55 8.84
C ARG A 187 -15.02 5.23 7.95
N TYR A 188 -15.13 5.09 6.62
CA TYR A 188 -14.29 5.80 5.67
C TYR A 188 -14.49 7.32 5.72
N ALA A 189 -15.73 7.78 5.89
CA ALA A 189 -16.01 9.22 6.03
C ALA A 189 -15.34 9.81 7.29
N SER A 190 -15.30 9.06 8.41
CA SER A 190 -14.60 9.48 9.62
C SER A 190 -13.07 9.55 9.43
N LEU A 191 -12.47 8.58 8.75
CA LEU A 191 -11.04 8.62 8.39
C LEU A 191 -10.73 9.81 7.47
N GLY A 192 -11.55 10.02 6.43
CA GLY A 192 -11.41 11.17 5.53
C GLY A 192 -11.56 12.51 6.23
N ALA A 193 -12.43 12.60 7.24
CA ALA A 193 -12.60 13.80 8.06
C ALA A 193 -11.39 14.07 8.98
N LEU A 194 -10.83 13.02 9.60
CA LEU A 194 -9.58 13.13 10.37
C LEU A 194 -8.43 13.59 9.47
N GLN A 195 -8.30 12.99 8.28
CA GLN A 195 -7.31 13.40 7.29
C GLN A 195 -7.51 14.86 6.84
N ALA A 196 -8.74 15.28 6.53
CA ALA A 196 -9.05 16.67 6.20
C ALA A 196 -8.65 17.62 7.34
N ARG A 197 -8.87 17.23 8.61
CA ARG A 197 -8.44 18.03 9.76
C ARG A 197 -6.92 18.13 9.88
N ILE A 198 -6.20 17.04 9.59
CA ILE A 198 -4.73 16.99 9.63
C ILE A 198 -4.15 17.86 8.52
N GLU A 199 -4.67 17.75 7.30
CA GLU A 199 -4.08 18.38 6.11
C GLU A 199 -4.58 19.81 5.85
N LEU A 200 -5.84 20.12 6.13
CA LEU A 200 -6.47 21.41 5.84
C LEU A 200 -6.64 22.29 7.09
N GLY A 201 -6.35 21.76 8.27
CA GLY A 201 -6.57 22.45 9.53
C GLY A 201 -8.05 22.55 9.92
N PRO A 202 -8.46 23.56 10.72
CA PRO A 202 -9.82 23.72 11.21
C PRO A 202 -10.85 23.85 10.08
N TYR A 203 -12.09 23.41 10.31
CA TYR A 203 -13.15 23.59 9.32
C TYR A 203 -13.40 25.08 9.06
N ASN A 204 -13.32 25.48 7.78
CA ASN A 204 -13.69 26.79 7.31
C ASN A 204 -14.83 26.65 6.27
N PRO A 205 -16.04 27.17 6.54
CA PRO A 205 -17.18 27.03 5.65
C PRO A 205 -17.00 27.71 4.28
N GLN A 206 -16.11 28.70 4.16
CA GLN A 206 -15.86 29.39 2.90
C GLN A 206 -15.02 28.55 1.93
N SER A 207 -14.07 27.75 2.44
CA SER A 207 -13.16 26.93 1.62
C SER A 207 -13.56 25.46 1.57
N HIS A 208 -14.03 24.88 2.68
CA HIS A 208 -14.23 23.44 2.83
C HIS A 208 -15.67 23.02 2.51
N THR A 209 -16.12 23.37 1.30
CA THR A 209 -17.49 23.09 0.83
C THR A 209 -17.67 21.65 0.35
N LEU A 210 -18.91 21.22 0.12
CA LEU A 210 -19.19 19.93 -0.50
C LEU A 210 -18.59 19.83 -1.92
N ALA A 211 -18.57 20.94 -2.66
CA ALA A 211 -17.95 21.00 -3.98
C ALA A 211 -16.43 20.78 -3.91
N PHE A 212 -15.77 21.33 -2.88
CA PHE A 212 -14.35 21.09 -2.63
C PHE A 212 -14.05 19.59 -2.44
N PHE A 213 -14.81 18.89 -1.58
CA PHE A 213 -14.58 17.47 -1.32
C PHE A 213 -14.94 16.57 -2.50
N ARG A 214 -15.91 16.95 -3.34
CA ARG A 214 -16.19 16.25 -4.60
C ARG A 214 -15.02 16.38 -5.59
N ARG A 215 -14.45 17.58 -5.72
CA ARG A 215 -13.29 17.83 -6.59
C ARG A 215 -12.04 17.08 -6.13
N HIS A 216 -11.85 16.93 -4.82
CA HIS A 216 -10.68 16.26 -4.22
C HIS A 216 -11.02 14.89 -3.63
N ARG A 217 -12.00 14.17 -4.21
CA ARG A 217 -12.52 12.91 -3.64
C ARG A 217 -11.40 11.88 -3.35
N GLY A 218 -10.53 11.63 -4.33
CA GLY A 218 -9.45 10.65 -4.21
C GLY A 218 -8.37 11.02 -3.20
N ARG A 219 -8.36 12.26 -2.68
CA ARG A 219 -7.46 12.68 -1.61
C ARG A 219 -7.95 12.20 -0.25
N PHE A 220 -9.25 12.09 -0.02
CA PHE A 220 -9.80 11.82 1.32
C PHE A 220 -10.68 10.56 1.41
N LEU A 221 -11.01 9.94 0.29
CA LEU A 221 -11.84 8.75 0.22
C LEU A 221 -11.17 7.66 -0.63
N PRO A 222 -11.37 6.37 -0.29
CA PRO A 222 -10.83 5.25 -1.06
C PRO A 222 -11.22 5.25 -2.54
N HIS A 223 -10.38 4.65 -3.39
CA HIS A 223 -10.61 4.63 -4.84
C HIS A 223 -11.94 3.97 -5.26
N HIS A 224 -12.50 3.02 -4.50
CA HIS A 224 -13.79 2.41 -4.87
C HIS A 224 -14.96 3.42 -4.82
N TYR A 225 -14.82 4.55 -4.11
CA TYR A 225 -15.76 5.67 -4.19
C TYR A 225 -15.56 6.58 -5.41
N THR A 226 -14.43 6.44 -6.10
CA THR A 226 -14.12 7.17 -7.33
C THR A 226 -14.55 6.40 -8.58
N SER A 227 -14.73 5.07 -8.48
CA SER A 227 -15.26 4.25 -9.56
C SER A 227 -16.77 4.44 -9.68
N PRO A 228 -17.33 4.65 -10.88
CA PRO A 228 -18.76 4.47 -11.10
C PRO A 228 -19.07 3.01 -10.81
N SER A 229 -19.78 2.71 -9.72
CA SER A 229 -20.27 1.35 -9.51
C SER A 229 -21.26 1.05 -10.64
N LEU A 230 -20.83 0.24 -11.61
CA LEU A 230 -21.71 -0.54 -12.48
C LEU A 230 -22.47 -1.53 -11.60
N LEU A 231 -23.55 -1.06 -10.97
CA LEU A 231 -24.61 -1.92 -10.44
C LEU A 231 -25.90 -1.60 -11.20
N LEU A 232 -26.01 -2.28 -12.34
CA LEU A 232 -27.27 -2.65 -12.97
C LEU A 232 -28.05 -3.57 -12.02
N GLY A 233 -29.30 -3.20 -11.74
CA GLY A 233 -30.41 -4.15 -11.57
C GLY A 233 -30.51 -4.94 -10.27
N LEU A 234 -31.02 -4.30 -9.20
CA LEU A 234 -32.10 -4.79 -8.32
C LEU A 234 -32.26 -3.84 -7.12
N GLY A 235 -33.18 -2.88 -7.24
CA GLY A 235 -33.97 -2.42 -6.10
C GLY A 235 -33.38 -1.44 -5.09
N VAL A 236 -32.58 -0.43 -5.47
CA VAL A 236 -32.49 0.86 -4.73
C VAL A 236 -32.28 2.02 -5.71
N GLY A 237 -33.26 2.25 -6.58
CA GLY A 237 -33.30 3.36 -7.53
C GLY A 237 -33.60 4.71 -6.85
N LEU A 238 -32.74 5.18 -5.95
CA LEU A 238 -32.74 6.56 -5.41
C LEU A 238 -31.35 6.98 -4.86
N GLY A 239 -30.28 6.55 -5.53
CA GLY A 239 -28.93 7.07 -5.32
C GLY A 239 -28.79 8.47 -5.92
N LEU A 240 -29.44 9.45 -5.30
CA LEU A 240 -29.32 10.87 -5.64
C LEU A 240 -27.84 11.22 -5.80
N VAL A 241 -27.48 11.64 -7.01
CA VAL A 241 -26.29 12.43 -7.30
C VAL A 241 -26.20 13.54 -6.25
N GLY A 242 -25.37 13.33 -5.23
CA GLY A 242 -24.99 14.39 -4.30
C GLY A 242 -25.93 14.72 -3.12
N GLY A 243 -26.83 13.82 -2.69
CA GLY A 243 -27.66 14.03 -1.49
C GLY A 243 -26.93 13.85 -0.15
N LYS A 244 -27.65 14.01 0.98
CA LYS A 244 -27.15 13.83 2.38
C LYS A 244 -26.50 12.46 2.67
N GLY A 245 -26.75 11.46 1.83
CA GLY A 245 -26.16 10.12 1.92
C GLY A 245 -24.81 9.95 1.23
N ALA A 246 -24.35 10.93 0.46
CA ALA A 246 -23.10 10.83 -0.30
C ALA A 246 -21.87 10.74 0.63
N PRO A 247 -20.84 9.97 0.27
CA PRO A 247 -19.61 9.82 1.06
C PRO A 247 -18.95 11.15 1.41
N GLU A 248 -18.90 12.10 0.47
CA GLU A 248 -18.31 13.43 0.66
C GLU A 248 -19.17 14.30 1.58
N ALA A 249 -20.50 14.16 1.51
CA ALA A 249 -21.40 14.85 2.42
C ALA A 249 -21.22 14.33 3.85
N ARG A 250 -21.12 13.01 4.03
CA ARG A 250 -20.82 12.40 5.34
C ARG A 250 -19.45 12.81 5.86
N LEU A 251 -18.43 12.82 5.01
CA LEU A 251 -17.09 13.29 5.37
C LEU A 251 -17.14 14.74 5.85
N LEU A 252 -17.77 15.63 5.08
CA LEU A 252 -17.92 17.03 5.44
C LEU A 252 -18.63 17.20 6.78
N GLU A 253 -19.72 16.46 7.02
CA GLU A 253 -20.44 16.50 8.30
C GLU A 253 -19.58 16.01 9.47
N GLN A 254 -18.76 14.97 9.28
CA GLN A 254 -17.82 14.51 10.31
C GLN A 254 -16.70 15.52 10.53
N TYR A 255 -16.18 16.16 9.47
CA TYR A 255 -15.13 17.15 9.56
C TYR A 255 -15.56 18.40 10.36
N LYS A 256 -16.80 18.87 10.15
CA LYS A 256 -17.41 19.96 10.93
C LYS A 256 -17.49 19.65 12.44
N ARG A 257 -17.63 18.38 12.82
CA ARG A 257 -17.77 17.95 14.22
C ARG A 257 -16.44 17.86 14.96
N ILE A 258 -15.30 17.89 14.26
CA ILE A 258 -13.99 17.80 14.91
C ILE A 258 -13.68 19.16 15.57
N PRO A 259 -13.50 19.22 16.91
CA PRO A 259 -13.37 20.49 17.62
C PRO A 259 -12.23 21.39 17.11
N ASN A 260 -12.49 22.70 17.16
CA ASN A 260 -11.48 23.74 16.99
C ASN A 260 -10.82 24.00 18.36
N HIS A 261 -9.75 23.28 18.67
CA HIS A 261 -8.98 23.61 19.87
C HIS A 261 -8.18 24.90 19.62
N THR A 262 -8.38 25.91 20.48
CA THR A 262 -7.87 27.29 20.40
C THR A 262 -6.43 27.46 20.92
N GLY A 263 -5.62 26.40 20.92
CA GLY A 263 -4.22 26.46 21.38
C GLY A 263 -3.22 26.59 20.23
N THR A 264 -2.17 27.38 20.44
CA THR A 264 -1.01 27.58 19.53
C THR A 264 -0.20 26.32 19.23
N ASN A 265 -0.52 25.19 19.90
CA ASN A 265 0.07 23.89 19.64
C ASN A 265 -0.91 23.05 18.81
N THR A 266 -0.70 23.00 17.50
CA THR A 266 -1.50 22.23 16.54
C THR A 266 -1.71 20.79 17.05
N ASN A 267 -2.95 20.39 17.33
CA ASN A 267 -3.34 19.03 17.76
C ASN A 267 -3.07 17.94 16.70
N SER A 268 -2.22 18.20 15.70
CA SER A 268 -1.88 17.32 14.58
C SER A 268 -1.42 15.95 15.06
N ARG A 269 -0.50 15.87 16.04
CA ARG A 269 -0.03 14.58 16.59
C ARG A 269 -1.16 13.74 17.21
N LYS A 270 -2.08 14.38 17.94
CA LYS A 270 -3.23 13.67 18.53
C LYS A 270 -4.19 13.18 17.46
N LEU A 271 -4.39 13.94 16.39
CA LEU A 271 -5.24 13.55 15.27
C LEU A 271 -4.60 12.42 14.45
N VAL A 272 -3.29 12.50 14.19
CA VAL A 272 -2.47 11.44 13.60
C VAL A 272 -2.60 10.15 14.41
N LYS A 273 -2.43 10.23 15.74
CA LYS A 273 -2.60 9.06 16.62
C LYS A 273 -4.03 8.52 16.59
N LYS A 274 -5.06 9.38 16.61
CA LYS A 274 -6.46 8.95 16.45
C LYS A 274 -6.74 8.25 15.12
N TYR A 275 -6.12 8.70 14.04
CA TYR A 275 -6.21 8.03 12.74
C TYR A 275 -5.56 6.64 12.81
N LEU A 276 -4.37 6.53 13.39
CA LEU A 276 -3.68 5.27 13.58
C LEU A 276 -4.46 4.31 14.50
N GLU A 277 -5.00 4.79 15.63
CA GLU A 277 -5.86 4.02 16.54
C GLU A 277 -7.07 3.43 15.82
N PHE A 278 -7.67 4.19 14.91
CA PHE A 278 -8.71 3.67 14.05
C PHE A 278 -8.17 2.56 13.14
N CYS A 279 -7.05 2.79 12.47
CA CYS A 279 -6.42 1.83 11.56
C CYS A 279 -5.97 0.54 12.29
N TRP A 280 -5.46 0.61 13.52
CA TRP A 280 -5.09 -0.54 14.34
C TRP A 280 -6.25 -1.50 14.63
N SER A 281 -7.49 -1.01 14.54
CA SER A 281 -8.70 -1.83 14.65
C SER A 281 -9.08 -2.56 13.37
N LEU A 282 -8.43 -2.24 12.24
CA LEU A 282 -8.75 -2.83 10.94
C LEU A 282 -7.99 -4.14 10.74
N PRO A 283 -8.63 -5.19 10.21
CA PRO A 283 -8.02 -6.51 10.06
C PRO A 283 -6.71 -6.51 9.28
N CYS A 284 -6.66 -5.76 8.17
CA CYS A 284 -5.51 -5.76 7.25
C CYS A 284 -4.42 -4.76 7.63
N TYR A 285 -4.49 -4.11 8.80
CA TYR A 285 -3.49 -3.13 9.20
C TYR A 285 -2.08 -3.72 9.28
N GLY A 286 -1.10 -3.02 8.70
CA GLY A 286 0.31 -3.41 8.74
C GLY A 286 0.64 -4.69 7.96
N ALA A 287 -0.26 -5.11 7.07
CA ALA A 287 -0.07 -6.31 6.28
C ALA A 287 0.87 -6.13 5.09
N ALA A 288 1.59 -7.20 4.75
CA ALA A 288 2.10 -7.42 3.41
C ALA A 288 0.94 -7.88 2.51
N PHE A 289 0.87 -7.35 1.29
CA PHE A 289 -0.21 -7.66 0.34
C PHE A 289 0.33 -8.46 -0.84
N PHE A 290 -0.36 -9.56 -1.13
CA PHE A 290 -0.03 -10.45 -2.24
C PHE A 290 -1.23 -10.63 -3.16
N GLN A 291 -0.97 -10.89 -4.43
CA GLN A 291 -2.00 -11.17 -5.42
C GLN A 291 -2.34 -12.65 -5.44
N GLY A 292 -3.62 -12.97 -5.50
CA GLY A 292 -4.09 -14.35 -5.65
C GLY A 292 -5.42 -14.42 -6.36
N GLN A 293 -5.94 -15.65 -6.43
CA GLN A 293 -7.27 -15.93 -6.94
C GLN A 293 -7.92 -17.05 -6.12
N ILE A 294 -9.23 -16.97 -5.97
CA ILE A 294 -10.06 -18.00 -5.34
C ILE A 294 -11.20 -18.39 -6.27
N GLU A 295 -11.67 -19.62 -6.15
CA GLU A 295 -12.87 -20.04 -6.87
C GLU A 295 -14.09 -19.25 -6.35
N ARG A 296 -14.95 -18.78 -7.26
CA ARG A 296 -16.17 -18.07 -6.85
C ARG A 296 -17.13 -19.06 -6.18
N PRO A 297 -17.69 -18.73 -5.01
CA PRO A 297 -18.73 -19.56 -4.41
C PRO A 297 -19.96 -19.59 -5.33
N VAL A 298 -20.30 -20.78 -5.80
CA VAL A 298 -21.41 -21.01 -6.74
C VAL A 298 -22.75 -20.71 -6.07
N ARG A 299 -23.53 -19.76 -6.61
CA ARG A 299 -24.93 -19.53 -6.24
C ARG A 299 -25.81 -19.45 -7.48
N GLY A 300 -26.69 -20.45 -7.65
CA GLY A 300 -27.80 -20.42 -8.63
C GLY A 300 -27.51 -20.99 -10.03
N LEU A 301 -28.56 -21.06 -10.86
CA LEU A 301 -28.56 -21.69 -12.18
C LEU A 301 -27.75 -20.94 -13.25
N ALA A 302 -27.39 -19.67 -13.02
CA ALA A 302 -26.54 -18.87 -13.91
C ALA A 302 -25.04 -19.28 -13.86
N SER A 303 -24.69 -20.23 -13.00
CA SER A 303 -23.33 -20.71 -12.76
C SER A 303 -22.65 -21.38 -13.96
N TRP A 304 -23.40 -21.80 -14.97
CA TRP A 304 -22.84 -22.54 -16.12
C TRP A 304 -22.12 -21.64 -17.13
N ILE A 305 -22.34 -20.32 -17.07
CA ILE A 305 -21.88 -19.38 -18.11
C ILE A 305 -20.73 -18.48 -17.62
N THR A 306 -20.51 -18.37 -16.29
CA THR A 306 -19.53 -17.43 -15.71
C THR A 306 -18.72 -17.99 -14.55
N ASN A 307 -18.22 -19.22 -14.68
CA ASN A 307 -17.28 -19.78 -13.70
C ASN A 307 -15.87 -19.21 -13.93
N ARG A 308 -15.64 -17.98 -13.45
CA ARG A 308 -14.31 -17.36 -13.46
C ARG A 308 -13.81 -17.19 -12.04
N ASP A 309 -12.56 -17.57 -11.82
CA ASP A 309 -11.82 -17.29 -10.60
C ASP A 309 -11.93 -15.80 -10.25
N MET A 310 -12.06 -15.52 -8.95
CA MET A 310 -12.08 -14.17 -8.42
C MET A 310 -10.67 -13.79 -8.01
N HIS A 311 -10.14 -12.73 -8.62
CA HIS A 311 -8.90 -12.10 -8.15
C HIS A 311 -9.12 -11.48 -6.77
N VAL A 312 -8.16 -11.72 -5.88
CA VAL A 312 -8.18 -11.24 -4.50
C VAL A 312 -6.82 -10.70 -4.11
N LEU A 313 -6.82 -9.80 -3.12
CA LEU A 313 -5.63 -9.48 -2.35
C LEU A 313 -5.58 -10.37 -1.10
N ILE A 314 -4.42 -10.95 -0.86
CA ILE A 314 -4.10 -11.73 0.32
C ILE A 314 -3.27 -10.81 1.22
N ALA A 315 -3.82 -10.42 2.35
CA ALA A 315 -3.15 -9.58 3.33
C ALA A 315 -2.67 -10.44 4.51
N ILE A 316 -1.39 -10.37 4.83
CA ILE A 316 -0.76 -11.14 5.92
C ILE A 316 -0.06 -10.17 6.85
N ASN A 317 -0.39 -10.22 8.14
CA ASN A 317 0.27 -9.43 9.20
C ASN A 317 0.57 -10.32 10.41
N SER A 318 1.01 -9.69 11.51
CA SER A 318 1.30 -10.38 12.79
C SER A 318 0.09 -11.05 13.45
N SER A 319 -1.13 -10.74 13.02
CA SER A 319 -2.37 -11.25 13.63
C SER A 319 -2.99 -12.41 12.85
N GLY A 320 -2.82 -12.45 11.52
CA GLY A 320 -3.41 -13.51 10.71
C GLY A 320 -3.35 -13.27 9.21
N VAL A 321 -4.25 -13.97 8.51
CA VAL A 321 -4.40 -13.97 7.05
C VAL A 321 -5.80 -13.45 6.69
N TYR A 322 -5.86 -12.53 5.74
CA TYR A 322 -7.09 -11.87 5.31
C TYR A 322 -7.21 -11.90 3.79
N ILE A 323 -8.40 -12.20 3.29
CA ILE A 323 -8.72 -12.24 1.87
C ILE A 323 -9.63 -11.06 1.56
N VAL A 324 -9.21 -10.22 0.63
CA VAL A 324 -9.85 -8.95 0.30
C VAL A 324 -10.26 -8.93 -1.16
N ASP A 325 -11.52 -8.57 -1.43
CA ASP A 325 -11.92 -8.13 -2.77
C ASP A 325 -11.40 -6.71 -2.95
N ASP A 326 -10.38 -6.60 -3.79
CA ASP A 326 -9.66 -5.37 -4.09
C ASP A 326 -10.49 -4.37 -4.88
N ILE A 327 -11.42 -4.86 -5.72
CA ILE A 327 -12.28 -4.02 -6.56
C ILE A 327 -13.35 -3.37 -5.69
N GLN A 328 -13.97 -4.17 -4.82
CA GLN A 328 -15.02 -3.70 -3.91
C GLN A 328 -14.47 -3.12 -2.60
N CYS A 329 -13.18 -3.30 -2.34
CA CYS A 329 -12.50 -3.00 -1.08
C CYS A 329 -13.25 -3.58 0.13
N SER A 330 -13.61 -4.86 0.03
CA SER A 330 -14.39 -5.60 1.02
C SER A 330 -13.59 -6.78 1.57
N LEU A 331 -13.75 -7.04 2.87
CA LEU A 331 -13.14 -8.22 3.50
C LEU A 331 -14.01 -9.45 3.19
N LEU A 332 -13.44 -10.44 2.51
CA LEU A 332 -14.12 -11.70 2.18
C LEU A 332 -13.95 -12.73 3.29
N LEU A 333 -12.75 -12.80 3.88
CA LEU A 333 -12.42 -13.72 4.95
C LEU A 333 -11.30 -13.13 5.81
N GLY A 334 -11.41 -13.24 7.13
CA GLY A 334 -10.35 -12.88 8.06
C GLY A 334 -10.12 -13.99 9.07
N LEU A 335 -8.91 -14.52 9.13
CA LEU A 335 -8.54 -15.64 9.98
C LEU A 335 -7.35 -15.26 10.85
N ARG A 336 -7.50 -15.34 12.17
CA ARG A 336 -6.35 -15.23 13.08
C ARG A 336 -5.54 -16.52 13.06
N TYR A 337 -4.25 -16.44 13.36
CA TYR A 337 -3.40 -17.64 13.44
C TYR A 337 -3.90 -18.68 14.46
N SER A 338 -4.59 -18.25 15.51
CA SER A 338 -5.20 -19.17 16.49
C SER A 338 -6.46 -19.89 15.99
N GLU A 339 -6.97 -19.50 14.82
CA GLU A 339 -8.26 -19.97 14.26
C GLU A 339 -8.10 -20.64 12.90
N LEU A 340 -6.86 -20.84 12.43
CA LEU A 340 -6.60 -21.43 11.13
C LEU A 340 -5.51 -22.50 11.20
N SER A 341 -5.69 -23.53 10.39
CA SER A 341 -4.62 -24.42 9.94
C SER A 341 -4.37 -24.11 8.47
N TRP A 342 -3.11 -24.14 8.05
CA TRP A 342 -2.76 -23.82 6.67
C TRP A 342 -1.78 -24.85 6.11
N GLU A 343 -1.91 -25.13 4.81
CA GLU A 343 -1.02 -26.03 4.08
C GLU A 343 -0.78 -25.47 2.68
N MET A 344 0.46 -25.54 2.19
CA MET A 344 0.80 -25.13 0.84
C MET A 344 1.05 -26.35 -0.04
N ALA A 345 0.30 -26.48 -1.12
CA ALA A 345 0.56 -27.47 -2.15
C ALA A 345 1.33 -26.86 -3.32
N LYS A 346 2.28 -27.64 -3.83
CA LYS A 346 2.94 -27.36 -5.10
C LYS A 346 1.96 -27.51 -6.26
N PRO A 347 2.21 -26.84 -7.39
CA PRO A 347 1.52 -27.12 -8.63
C PRO A 347 1.55 -28.63 -8.94
N SER A 348 0.42 -29.18 -9.39
CA SER A 348 0.38 -30.58 -9.87
C SER A 348 1.27 -30.80 -11.09
N ASP A 349 1.49 -29.74 -11.87
CA ASP A 349 2.42 -29.71 -13.00
C ASP A 349 3.26 -28.43 -12.94
N GLU A 350 4.51 -28.54 -12.50
CA GLU A 350 5.44 -27.40 -12.42
C GLU A 350 5.86 -26.87 -13.81
N SER A 351 5.68 -27.66 -14.88
CA SER A 351 5.97 -27.23 -16.25
C SER A 351 4.86 -26.34 -16.82
N ASN A 352 3.63 -26.51 -16.33
CA ASN A 352 2.50 -25.69 -16.71
C ASN A 352 2.44 -24.41 -15.86
N LEU A 353 2.82 -23.29 -16.46
CA LEU A 353 2.77 -21.97 -15.84
C LEU A 353 1.37 -21.55 -15.36
N ASN A 354 0.29 -22.16 -15.84
CA ASN A 354 -1.08 -21.88 -15.36
C ASN A 354 -1.50 -22.77 -14.19
N CYS A 355 -0.72 -23.81 -13.88
CA CYS A 355 -0.89 -24.59 -12.67
C CYS A 355 -0.25 -23.81 -11.51
N LEU A 356 -1.08 -23.10 -10.76
CA LEU A 356 -0.61 -22.24 -9.68
C LEU A 356 -0.40 -23.04 -8.39
N PRO A 357 0.59 -22.67 -7.56
CA PRO A 357 0.67 -23.13 -6.18
C PRO A 357 -0.62 -22.77 -5.42
N CYS A 358 -1.02 -23.64 -4.50
CA CYS A 358 -2.27 -23.48 -3.74
C CYS A 358 -2.00 -23.39 -2.24
N LEU A 359 -2.61 -22.42 -1.58
CA LEU A 359 -2.68 -22.30 -0.13
C LEU A 359 -4.05 -22.76 0.33
N PHE A 360 -4.07 -23.82 1.13
CA PHE A 360 -5.25 -24.30 1.82
C PHE A 360 -5.35 -23.58 3.17
N LEU A 361 -6.48 -22.94 3.41
CA LEU A 361 -6.83 -22.32 4.68
C LEU A 361 -8.01 -23.09 5.28
N GLN A 362 -7.74 -23.91 6.30
CA GLN A 362 -8.77 -24.64 7.03
C GLN A 362 -9.14 -23.88 8.30
N PHE A 363 -10.43 -23.65 8.52
CA PHE A 363 -10.91 -22.87 9.67
C PHE A 363 -12.28 -23.37 10.16
N PRO A 364 -12.56 -23.22 11.46
CA PRO A 364 -13.84 -23.62 12.02
C PRO A 364 -14.94 -22.60 11.72
N VAL A 365 -16.14 -23.09 11.43
CA VAL A 365 -17.36 -22.31 11.24
C VAL A 365 -18.46 -22.90 12.10
N ARG A 366 -19.36 -22.07 12.62
CA ARG A 366 -20.57 -22.54 13.32
C ARG A 366 -21.72 -22.61 12.32
N GLU A 367 -22.22 -23.81 12.07
CA GLU A 367 -23.40 -24.05 11.24
C GLU A 367 -24.46 -24.78 12.07
N ASN A 368 -25.65 -24.20 12.17
CA ASN A 368 -26.76 -24.74 12.99
C ASN A 368 -26.35 -25.08 14.44
N GLY A 369 -25.45 -24.28 15.03
CA GLY A 369 -24.93 -24.49 16.39
C GLY A 369 -23.75 -25.47 16.49
N THR A 370 -23.47 -26.26 15.46
CA THR A 370 -22.36 -27.23 15.44
C THR A 370 -21.11 -26.63 14.81
N ARG A 371 -19.94 -26.97 15.35
CA ARG A 371 -18.64 -26.57 14.79
C ARG A 371 -18.28 -27.51 13.64
N VAL A 372 -18.20 -26.98 12.44
CA VAL A 372 -17.71 -27.66 11.24
C VAL A 372 -16.43 -26.99 10.76
N TYR A 373 -15.62 -27.68 9.96
CA TYR A 373 -14.43 -27.09 9.35
C TYR A 373 -14.68 -26.84 7.87
N LYS A 374 -14.32 -25.64 7.41
CA LYS A 374 -14.30 -25.29 6.00
C LYS A 374 -12.86 -25.11 5.54
N ILE A 375 -12.66 -25.27 4.23
CA ILE A 375 -11.38 -25.07 3.58
C ILE A 375 -11.59 -24.04 2.46
N LEU A 376 -10.72 -23.03 2.42
CA LEU A 376 -10.58 -22.13 1.29
C LEU A 376 -9.29 -22.45 0.56
N GLN A 377 -9.36 -22.58 -0.76
CA GLN A 377 -8.21 -22.72 -1.63
C GLN A 377 -7.86 -21.35 -2.23
N VAL A 378 -6.60 -20.94 -2.08
CA VAL A 378 -6.10 -19.69 -2.62
C VAL A 378 -4.94 -19.98 -3.55
N PHE A 379 -5.10 -19.68 -4.83
CA PHE A 379 -4.09 -19.90 -5.84
C PHE A 379 -3.27 -18.64 -6.04
N SER A 380 -1.93 -18.76 -5.97
CA SER A 380 -1.06 -17.60 -6.17
C SER A 380 0.36 -18.02 -6.56
N ARG A 381 0.95 -17.23 -7.46
CA ARG A 381 2.40 -17.32 -7.77
C ARG A 381 3.27 -16.81 -6.64
N GLN A 382 2.71 -16.02 -5.72
CA GLN A 382 3.42 -15.32 -4.65
C GLN A 382 3.49 -16.11 -3.34
N LEU A 383 2.93 -17.32 -3.26
CA LEU A 383 2.90 -18.09 -1.99
C LEU A 383 4.28 -18.33 -1.38
N ASN A 384 5.30 -18.53 -2.22
CA ASN A 384 6.68 -18.71 -1.72
C ASN A 384 7.28 -17.45 -1.06
N LEU A 385 6.63 -16.29 -1.21
CA LEU A 385 7.03 -15.05 -0.53
C LEU A 385 6.42 -14.92 0.87
N PHE A 386 5.49 -15.81 1.25
CA PHE A 386 4.80 -15.72 2.55
C PHE A 386 5.71 -16.12 3.72
N TYR A 387 6.83 -16.79 3.43
CA TYR A 387 7.79 -17.30 4.40
C TYR A 387 8.96 -16.35 4.70
N TYR A 388 8.99 -15.18 4.05
CA TYR A 388 10.09 -14.21 4.17
C TYR A 388 9.77 -13.07 5.13
#